data_AF-A0A2N5LHT0-F1
#
_entry.id   AF-A0A2N5LHT0-F1
#
_cell.length_a   1.000
_cell.length_b   1.000
_cell.length_c   1.000
_cell.angle_alpha   90.00
_cell.angle_beta   90.00
_cell.angle_gamma   90.00
#
_symmetry.space_group_name_H-M   'P 1'
#
loop_
_entity.id
_entity.type
_entity.pdbx_description
1 polymer ?
#
loop_
_entity_poly.entity_id
_entity_poly.type
_entity_poly.pdbx_seq_one_letter_code
_entity_poly.pdbx_strand_id
1 'polypeptide(L)'
;MKDNARVLALRKKNKDDIKVMVVAEDHRQRMAFSDTVRGFGFTLVGCVSRAQWQDTHALSHAAIDIWLIDSDYDDSVAIATVASKPAAVLVGFSQAPYLNESQEYAKWQRKLKRKFAQLLDLPILVDAPAYKSADTDWHYVVFLGASMGGPSAVKEFLDNVPATLPICILLAHHFNQAMIGTLPRILNRHNDWRCKIIASSQRLRAGECLIVPIDKQVVCDSTGRVILLDQDWHGEYKPAIGQLLKNTSDVHGSELINIIFSGMGNDGSQYLDLIQDNNSQLWAQDPSLSACPSQPQAIIDSGYCNFVGSPTDLAKKLTDYIGERADSHSH
;
A
#
# COMPACT_ATOMS: atom_id res chain seq x y z
N MET A 1 12.50 -10.63 37.97
CA MET A 1 11.81 -9.51 38.65
C MET A 1 11.73 -8.23 37.83
N LYS A 2 12.80 -7.78 37.14
CA LYS A 2 12.79 -6.50 36.38
C LYS A 2 11.96 -6.53 35.09
N ASP A 3 11.91 -7.63 34.36
CA ASP A 3 11.13 -7.73 33.11
C ASP A 3 9.62 -7.61 33.37
N ASN A 4 9.15 -8.17 34.49
CA ASN A 4 7.74 -8.11 34.88
C ASN A 4 7.28 -6.68 35.24
N ALA A 5 8.19 -5.85 35.77
CA ALA A 5 7.89 -4.44 36.07
C ALA A 5 7.69 -3.59 34.81
N ARG A 6 8.45 -3.88 33.74
CA ARG A 6 8.32 -3.17 32.46
C ARG A 6 7.06 -3.56 31.71
N VAL A 7 6.72 -4.85 31.69
CA VAL A 7 5.44 -5.32 31.14
C VAL A 7 4.26 -4.69 31.91
N LEU A 8 4.35 -4.60 33.24
CA LEU A 8 3.30 -3.94 34.03
C LEU A 8 3.19 -2.43 33.75
N ALA A 9 4.31 -1.75 33.50
CA ALA A 9 4.32 -0.35 33.09
C ALA A 9 3.73 -0.16 31.68
N LEU A 10 4.04 -1.08 30.76
CA LEU A 10 3.50 -1.10 29.40
C LEU A 10 1.97 -1.22 29.40
N ARG A 11 1.41 -2.09 30.26
CA ARG A 11 -0.03 -2.29 30.41
C ARG A 11 -0.80 -1.05 30.88
N LYS A 12 -0.10 -0.08 31.48
CA LYS A 12 -0.68 1.18 31.97
C LYS A 12 -0.61 2.32 30.95
N LYS A 13 0.11 2.14 29.84
CA LYS A 13 0.20 3.13 28.76
C LYS A 13 -1.09 3.15 27.93
N ASN A 14 -1.43 4.33 27.41
CA ASN A 14 -2.38 4.40 26.31
C ASN A 14 -1.79 3.72 25.07
N LYS A 15 -2.64 3.21 24.18
CA LYS A 15 -2.19 2.42 23.02
C LYS A 15 -1.30 3.24 22.08
N ASP A 16 -1.65 4.49 21.83
CA ASP A 16 -0.90 5.44 21.00
C ASP A 16 0.47 5.81 21.58
N ASP A 17 0.65 5.70 22.91
CA ASP A 17 1.93 5.92 23.58
C ASP A 17 2.86 4.69 23.54
N ILE A 18 2.39 3.54 23.07
CA ILE A 18 3.19 2.32 22.94
C ILE A 18 4.04 2.41 21.69
N LYS A 19 5.36 2.41 21.87
CA LYS A 19 6.35 2.55 20.80
C LYS A 19 6.89 1.20 20.35
N VAL A 20 6.66 0.87 19.09
CA VAL A 20 7.06 -0.42 18.51
C VAL A 20 8.11 -0.23 17.42
N MET A 21 9.14 -1.06 17.47
CA MET A 21 10.17 -1.17 16.44
C MET A 21 10.00 -2.46 15.67
N VAL A 22 10.03 -2.39 14.34
CA VAL A 22 9.96 -3.54 13.45
C VAL A 22 11.28 -3.71 12.71
N VAL A 23 11.89 -4.89 12.84
CA VAL A 23 13.09 -5.29 12.10
C VAL A 23 12.82 -6.63 11.43
N ALA A 24 12.78 -6.63 10.11
CA ALA A 24 12.62 -7.86 9.32
C ALA A 24 13.31 -7.68 7.96
N GLU A 25 13.93 -8.73 7.40
CA GLU A 25 14.60 -8.67 6.09
C GLU A 25 13.59 -8.64 4.94
N ASP A 26 12.53 -9.43 5.07
CA ASP A 26 11.46 -9.52 4.08
C ASP A 26 10.54 -8.29 4.18
N HIS A 27 10.31 -7.63 3.04
CA HIS A 27 9.45 -6.46 2.96
C HIS A 27 8.00 -6.74 3.35
N ARG A 28 7.46 -7.87 2.93
CA ARG A 28 6.09 -8.29 3.23
C ARG A 28 5.94 -8.58 4.73
N GLN A 29 6.94 -9.18 5.37
CA GLN A 29 6.98 -9.34 6.82
C GLN A 29 6.96 -7.99 7.54
N ARG A 30 7.79 -7.02 7.07
CA ARG A 30 7.78 -5.64 7.57
C ARG A 30 6.40 -4.98 7.45
N MET A 31 5.78 -5.08 6.27
CA MET A 31 4.44 -4.55 6.03
C MET A 31 3.41 -5.18 6.98
N ALA A 32 3.37 -6.51 7.06
CA ALA A 32 2.41 -7.23 7.88
C ALA A 32 2.56 -6.93 9.39
N PHE A 33 3.80 -6.78 9.86
CA PHE A 33 4.07 -6.29 11.22
C PHE A 33 3.61 -4.84 11.40
N SER A 34 4.00 -3.94 10.50
CA SER A 34 3.65 -2.51 10.60
C SER A 34 2.14 -2.27 10.58
N ASP A 35 1.40 -3.00 9.74
CA ASP A 35 -0.05 -2.97 9.63
C ASP A 35 -0.71 -3.45 10.93
N THR A 36 -0.20 -4.55 11.50
CA THR A 36 -0.75 -5.08 12.74
C THR A 36 -0.47 -4.16 13.93
N VAL A 37 0.71 -3.53 13.97
CA VAL A 37 1.09 -2.53 14.98
C VAL A 37 0.17 -1.31 14.90
N ARG A 38 0.04 -0.72 13.70
CA ARG A 38 -0.84 0.44 13.47
C ARG A 38 -2.30 0.10 13.74
N GLY A 39 -2.76 -1.09 13.34
CA GLY A 39 -4.11 -1.56 13.60
C GLY A 39 -4.43 -1.76 15.08
N PHE A 40 -3.43 -1.96 15.93
CA PHE A 40 -3.58 -1.94 17.39
C PHE A 40 -3.60 -0.54 17.99
N GLY A 41 -3.31 0.50 17.18
CA GLY A 41 -3.20 1.89 17.61
C GLY A 41 -1.85 2.23 18.22
N PHE A 42 -0.82 1.41 18.01
CA PHE A 42 0.53 1.67 18.52
C PHE A 42 1.33 2.59 17.59
N THR A 43 2.30 3.31 18.18
CA THR A 43 3.21 4.17 17.44
C THR A 43 4.37 3.35 16.88
N LEU A 44 4.48 3.31 15.55
CA LEU A 44 5.60 2.67 14.85
C LEU A 44 6.80 3.63 14.84
N VAL A 45 7.86 3.29 15.58
CA VAL A 45 9.10 4.10 15.66
C VAL A 45 9.99 3.88 14.45
N GLY A 46 9.99 2.66 13.91
CA GLY A 46 10.76 2.30 12.73
C GLY A 46 10.33 0.95 12.19
N CYS A 47 10.52 0.76 10.89
CA CYS A 47 10.19 -0.46 10.16
C CYS A 47 11.20 -0.66 9.04
N VAL A 48 12.27 -1.38 9.35
CA VAL A 48 13.51 -1.38 8.56
C VAL A 48 14.04 -2.80 8.38
N SER A 49 14.83 -3.02 7.33
CA SER A 49 15.71 -4.19 7.27
C SER A 49 16.88 -4.02 8.24
N ARG A 50 17.65 -5.09 8.48
CA ARG A 50 18.87 -5.03 9.28
C ARG A 50 19.91 -4.09 8.69
N ALA A 51 20.11 -4.14 7.37
CA ALA A 51 21.05 -3.26 6.69
C ALA A 51 20.69 -1.79 6.92
N GLN A 52 19.40 -1.46 6.80
CA GLN A 52 18.89 -0.11 7.05
C GLN A 52 19.03 0.31 8.53
N TRP A 53 18.92 -0.64 9.47
CA TRP A 53 19.16 -0.34 10.88
C TRP A 53 20.61 0.06 11.16
N GLN A 54 21.59 -0.63 10.57
CA GLN A 54 23.02 -0.37 10.82
C GLN A 54 23.42 1.05 10.41
N ASP A 55 22.79 1.60 9.38
CA ASP A 55 23.02 2.98 8.92
C ASP A 55 22.27 4.04 9.74
N THR A 56 21.26 3.63 10.52
CA THR A 56 20.40 4.56 11.26
C THR A 56 20.90 4.77 12.70
N HIS A 57 22.01 5.51 12.86
CA HIS A 57 22.53 5.89 14.19
C HIS A 57 21.50 6.64 15.07
N ALA A 58 20.51 7.30 14.45
CA ALA A 58 19.51 8.14 15.12
C ALA A 58 18.48 7.38 15.98
N LEU A 59 18.25 6.09 15.71
CA LEU A 59 17.25 5.30 16.44
C LEU A 59 17.77 4.67 17.74
N SER A 60 19.08 4.75 17.98
CA SER A 60 19.76 4.16 19.13
C SER A 60 19.35 4.77 20.49
N HIS A 61 18.61 5.88 20.49
CA HIS A 61 18.18 6.60 21.70
C HIS A 61 16.66 6.69 21.88
N ALA A 62 15.88 6.14 20.94
CA ALA A 62 14.44 6.11 21.08
C ALA A 62 14.03 5.08 22.15
N ALA A 63 13.17 5.48 23.09
CA ALA A 63 12.56 4.55 24.03
C ALA A 63 11.59 3.63 23.28
N ILE A 64 11.97 2.38 23.08
CA ILE A 64 11.19 1.35 22.38
C ILE A 64 10.58 0.41 23.41
N ASP A 65 9.27 0.28 23.38
CA ASP A 65 8.53 -0.56 24.31
C ASP A 65 8.49 -2.02 23.86
N ILE A 66 8.31 -2.24 22.56
CA ILE A 66 8.20 -3.57 21.95
C ILE A 66 9.07 -3.65 20.71
N TRP A 67 9.83 -4.74 20.59
CA TRP A 67 10.52 -5.10 19.35
C TRP A 67 9.79 -6.26 18.66
N LEU A 68 9.51 -6.11 17.37
CA LEU A 68 9.12 -7.19 16.47
C LEU A 68 10.31 -7.53 15.59
N ILE A 69 10.87 -8.73 15.75
CA ILE A 69 12.08 -9.15 15.05
C ILE A 69 11.80 -10.44 14.29
N ASP A 70 12.13 -10.44 13.00
CA ASP A 70 12.14 -11.64 12.17
C ASP A 70 13.32 -12.55 12.54
N SER A 71 13.16 -13.85 12.28
CA SER A 71 13.88 -15.02 12.81
C SER A 71 15.41 -14.93 12.92
N ASP A 72 16.06 -14.05 12.18
CA ASP A 72 17.51 -13.90 12.17
C ASP A 72 17.95 -12.81 13.17
N TYR A 73 18.23 -13.28 14.38
CA TYR A 73 18.79 -12.51 15.49
C TYR A 73 20.32 -12.44 15.36
N ASP A 74 20.86 -11.32 14.90
CA ASP A 74 22.32 -11.08 14.92
C ASP A 74 22.76 -10.27 16.15
N ASP A 75 24.08 -10.22 16.39
CA ASP A 75 24.65 -9.56 17.55
C ASP A 75 24.33 -8.05 17.60
N SER A 76 24.17 -7.40 16.44
CA SER A 76 23.92 -5.95 16.36
C SER A 76 22.50 -5.59 16.83
N VAL A 77 21.50 -6.35 16.38
CA VAL A 77 20.09 -6.18 16.78
C VAL A 77 19.93 -6.61 18.24
N ALA A 78 20.64 -7.65 18.69
CA ALA A 78 20.63 -8.08 20.08
C ALA A 78 21.15 -6.98 21.03
N ILE A 79 22.27 -6.32 20.70
CA ILE A 79 22.84 -5.22 21.49
C ILE A 79 21.85 -4.05 21.58
N ALA A 80 21.25 -3.63 20.46
CA ALA A 80 20.28 -2.54 20.43
C ALA A 80 19.01 -2.85 21.24
N THR A 81 18.53 -4.08 21.14
CA THR A 81 17.38 -4.56 21.91
C THR A 81 17.70 -4.52 23.41
N VAL A 82 18.89 -4.95 23.82
CA VAL A 82 19.31 -4.88 25.23
C VAL A 82 19.46 -3.43 25.71
N ALA A 83 20.03 -2.56 24.88
CA ALA A 83 20.26 -1.15 25.21
C ALA A 83 18.95 -0.37 25.41
N SER A 84 17.95 -0.62 24.55
CA SER A 84 16.63 0.04 24.62
C SER A 84 15.77 -0.44 25.78
N LYS A 85 16.15 -1.54 26.44
CA LYS A 85 15.47 -2.05 27.65
C LYS A 85 13.96 -2.22 27.46
N PRO A 86 13.50 -2.92 26.41
CA PRO A 86 12.09 -3.00 26.07
C PRO A 86 11.30 -3.76 27.15
N ALA A 87 9.99 -3.59 27.10
CA ALA A 87 9.05 -4.40 27.86
C ALA A 87 8.87 -5.78 27.22
N ALA A 88 8.98 -5.89 25.89
CA ALA A 88 8.92 -7.17 25.19
C ALA A 88 9.74 -7.20 23.90
N VAL A 89 10.19 -8.40 23.55
CA VAL A 89 10.78 -8.72 22.26
C VAL A 89 10.02 -9.92 21.71
N LEU A 90 9.37 -9.76 20.58
CA LEU A 90 8.59 -10.81 19.94
C LEU A 90 9.34 -11.30 18.70
N VAL A 91 9.64 -12.59 18.72
CA VAL A 91 10.36 -13.33 17.67
C VAL A 91 9.61 -14.61 17.31
N GLY A 92 10.09 -15.30 16.27
CA GLY A 92 9.62 -16.64 15.90
C GLY A 92 8.25 -16.62 15.22
N PHE A 93 7.97 -15.58 14.46
CA PHE A 93 6.83 -15.58 13.54
C PHE A 93 7.23 -16.35 12.29
N SER A 94 6.33 -17.19 11.77
CA SER A 94 6.51 -17.68 10.40
C SER A 94 6.50 -16.49 9.45
N GLN A 95 7.04 -16.68 8.24
CA GLN A 95 6.88 -15.71 7.16
C GLN A 95 5.40 -15.30 7.04
N ALA A 96 5.16 -14.00 6.88
CA ALA A 96 3.83 -13.49 6.59
C ALA A 96 3.38 -14.09 5.26
N PRO A 97 2.19 -14.73 5.22
CA PRO A 97 1.54 -15.12 3.98
C PRO A 97 1.36 -13.92 3.06
N TYR A 98 1.12 -14.17 1.78
CA TYR A 98 0.75 -13.08 0.88
C TYR A 98 -0.64 -12.54 1.28
N LEU A 99 -0.89 -11.25 1.10
CA LEU A 99 -2.19 -10.67 1.47
C LEU A 99 -3.35 -11.27 0.66
N ASN A 100 -3.09 -11.76 -0.56
CA ASN A 100 -4.06 -12.46 -1.40
C ASN A 100 -4.47 -13.85 -0.82
N GLU A 101 -3.67 -14.42 0.09
CA GLU A 101 -4.01 -15.61 0.87
C GLU A 101 -4.83 -15.21 2.10
N SER A 102 -5.97 -14.55 1.87
CA SER A 102 -6.78 -13.86 2.90
C SER A 102 -7.03 -14.68 4.17
N GLN A 103 -7.26 -16.00 4.04
CA GLN A 103 -7.44 -16.88 5.19
C GLN A 103 -6.14 -17.14 5.96
N GLU A 104 -5.03 -17.38 5.27
CA GLU A 104 -3.74 -17.67 5.90
C GLU A 104 -3.13 -16.42 6.51
N TYR A 105 -3.19 -15.30 5.77
CA TYR A 105 -2.81 -13.99 6.28
C TYR A 105 -3.64 -13.63 7.52
N ALA A 106 -4.98 -13.82 7.48
CA ALA A 106 -5.81 -13.57 8.67
C ALA A 106 -5.45 -14.48 9.84
N LYS A 107 -5.12 -15.76 9.61
CA LYS A 107 -4.65 -16.68 10.65
C LYS A 107 -3.29 -16.23 11.21
N TRP A 108 -2.37 -15.82 10.36
CA TRP A 108 -1.07 -15.30 10.74
C TRP A 108 -1.20 -14.01 11.57
N GLN A 109 -1.99 -13.06 11.08
CA GLN A 109 -2.25 -11.79 11.76
C GLN A 109 -2.91 -12.02 13.12
N ARG A 110 -3.86 -12.97 13.21
CA ARG A 110 -4.47 -13.40 14.48
C ARG A 110 -3.42 -13.88 15.49
N LYS A 111 -2.39 -14.63 15.05
CA LYS A 111 -1.31 -15.08 15.95
C LYS A 111 -0.54 -13.89 16.54
N LEU A 112 -0.22 -12.89 15.73
CA LEU A 112 0.46 -11.67 16.19
C LEU A 112 -0.42 -10.83 17.12
N LYS A 113 -1.68 -10.58 16.71
CA LYS A 113 -2.67 -9.87 17.53
C LYS A 113 -2.87 -10.55 18.90
N ARG A 114 -2.88 -11.89 18.94
CA ARG A 114 -2.96 -12.66 20.19
C ARG A 114 -1.74 -12.46 21.09
N LYS A 115 -0.53 -12.40 20.52
CA LYS A 115 0.69 -12.10 21.30
C LYS A 115 0.64 -10.70 21.92
N PHE A 116 0.15 -9.69 21.18
CA PHE A 116 -0.05 -8.36 21.75
C PHE A 116 -1.11 -8.32 22.84
N ALA A 117 -2.25 -8.99 22.63
CA ALA A 117 -3.30 -9.07 23.64
C ALA A 117 -2.80 -9.72 24.94
N GLN A 118 -2.06 -10.83 24.85
CA GLN A 118 -1.44 -11.49 26.00
C GLN A 118 -0.41 -10.61 26.71
N LEU A 119 0.42 -9.90 25.94
CA LEU A 119 1.43 -9.00 26.50
C LEU A 119 0.78 -7.88 27.33
N LEU A 120 -0.30 -7.29 26.80
CA LEU A 120 -0.98 -6.14 27.39
C LEU A 120 -2.10 -6.51 28.38
N ASP A 121 -2.31 -7.80 28.66
CA ASP A 121 -3.44 -8.27 29.49
C ASP A 121 -4.80 -7.79 28.98
N LEU A 122 -4.90 -7.57 27.67
CA LEU A 122 -6.15 -7.21 27.04
C LEU A 122 -7.00 -8.47 26.99
N PRO A 123 -8.33 -8.37 27.17
CA PRO A 123 -9.22 -9.49 26.91
C PRO A 123 -8.87 -10.01 25.51
N ILE A 124 -8.55 -11.31 25.43
CA ILE A 124 -8.28 -11.99 24.15
C ILE A 124 -9.43 -11.58 23.27
N LEU A 125 -9.15 -10.83 22.20
CA LEU A 125 -10.16 -10.28 21.31
C LEU A 125 -11.01 -11.44 20.82
N VAL A 126 -12.16 -11.65 21.48
CA VAL A 126 -13.16 -12.64 21.11
C VAL A 126 -13.70 -12.12 19.78
N ASP A 127 -13.35 -12.86 18.73
CA ASP A 127 -13.97 -12.84 17.41
C ASP A 127 -14.40 -11.45 16.93
N ALA A 128 -13.42 -10.59 16.63
CA ALA A 128 -13.63 -9.74 15.47
C ALA A 128 -13.50 -10.67 14.25
N PRO A 129 -14.55 -10.90 13.45
CA PRO A 129 -14.41 -11.62 12.19
C PRO A 129 -13.24 -10.98 11.43
N ALA A 130 -12.47 -11.81 10.70
CA ALA A 130 -11.53 -11.29 9.69
C ALA A 130 -12.24 -10.12 9.00
N TYR A 131 -11.61 -8.94 8.96
CA TYR A 131 -12.24 -7.69 8.53
C TYR A 131 -12.76 -7.88 7.09
N LYS A 132 -13.94 -8.50 6.96
CA LYS A 132 -14.94 -8.14 6.00
C LYS A 132 -15.30 -6.75 6.48
N SER A 133 -14.70 -5.76 5.85
CA SER A 133 -15.36 -4.48 5.71
C SER A 133 -16.76 -4.78 5.21
N ALA A 134 -17.74 -4.84 6.12
CA ALA A 134 -19.13 -5.01 5.76
C ALA A 134 -19.71 -3.75 5.08
N ASP A 135 -18.83 -2.79 4.72
CA ASP A 135 -19.17 -1.41 4.38
C ASP A 135 -18.13 -0.77 3.43
N THR A 136 -17.43 -1.57 2.61
CA THR A 136 -16.67 -1.02 1.47
C THR A 136 -17.64 -0.95 0.30
N ASP A 137 -17.88 0.26 -0.20
CA ASP A 137 -18.67 0.54 -1.40
C ASP A 137 -17.96 0.11 -2.70
N TRP A 138 -16.73 -0.41 -2.59
CA TRP A 138 -15.90 -0.90 -3.69
C TRP A 138 -15.34 -2.31 -3.41
N HIS A 139 -15.02 -3.02 -4.48
CA HIS A 139 -14.41 -4.36 -4.52
C HIS A 139 -13.01 -4.35 -5.11
N TYR A 140 -12.68 -3.41 -6.01
CA TYR A 140 -11.36 -3.31 -6.62
C TYR A 140 -10.76 -1.91 -6.49
N VAL A 141 -9.44 -1.87 -6.37
CA VAL A 141 -8.65 -0.64 -6.50
C VAL A 141 -8.05 -0.61 -7.89
N VAL A 142 -8.21 0.51 -8.58
CA VAL A 142 -7.60 0.75 -9.88
C VAL A 142 -6.50 1.79 -9.70
N PHE A 143 -5.24 1.37 -9.85
CA PHE A 143 -4.10 2.27 -9.83
C PHE A 143 -3.78 2.72 -11.26
N LEU A 144 -3.71 4.02 -11.46
CA LEU A 144 -3.37 4.63 -12.75
C LEU A 144 -2.03 5.34 -12.63
N GLY A 145 -1.10 5.03 -13.55
CA GLY A 145 0.18 5.72 -13.69
C GLY A 145 0.24 6.43 -15.04
N ALA A 146 0.63 7.71 -15.07
CA ALA A 146 0.76 8.44 -16.33
C ALA A 146 1.74 9.63 -16.24
N SER A 147 2.20 10.13 -17.39
CA SER A 147 3.10 11.31 -17.48
C SER A 147 2.77 12.13 -18.73
N MET A 148 3.73 12.43 -19.60
CA MET A 148 3.51 13.21 -20.82
C MET A 148 2.42 12.58 -21.72
N GLY A 149 1.35 13.34 -22.00
CA GLY A 149 0.16 12.88 -22.73
C GLY A 149 -0.89 12.18 -21.86
N GLY A 150 -0.55 11.88 -20.61
CA GLY A 150 -1.39 11.17 -19.66
C GLY A 150 -2.74 11.81 -19.36
N PRO A 151 -2.89 13.15 -19.20
CA PRO A 151 -4.20 13.72 -18.89
C PRO A 151 -5.25 13.43 -19.97
N SER A 152 -4.85 13.42 -21.25
CA SER A 152 -5.77 13.09 -22.34
C SER A 152 -6.15 11.61 -22.33
N ALA A 153 -5.16 10.73 -22.15
CA ALA A 153 -5.38 9.28 -22.12
C ALA A 153 -6.22 8.84 -20.91
N VAL A 154 -5.89 9.33 -19.71
CA VAL A 154 -6.65 9.04 -18.48
C VAL A 154 -8.06 9.60 -18.58
N LYS A 155 -8.24 10.79 -19.16
CA LYS A 155 -9.57 11.35 -19.38
C LYS A 155 -10.42 10.47 -20.31
N GLU A 156 -9.88 10.08 -21.46
CA GLU A 156 -10.58 9.19 -22.40
C GLU A 156 -10.96 7.87 -21.73
N PHE A 157 -10.07 7.30 -20.92
CA PHE A 157 -10.38 6.14 -20.10
C PHE A 157 -11.55 6.41 -19.13
N LEU A 158 -11.48 7.46 -18.30
CA LEU A 158 -12.52 7.79 -17.32
C LEU A 158 -13.88 8.11 -17.96
N ASP A 159 -13.90 8.70 -19.16
CA ASP A 159 -15.13 8.94 -19.93
C ASP A 159 -15.82 7.64 -20.37
N ASN A 160 -15.07 6.54 -20.46
CA ASN A 160 -15.56 5.22 -20.88
C ASN A 160 -15.71 4.22 -19.72
N VAL A 161 -15.32 4.58 -18.48
CA VAL A 161 -15.53 3.74 -17.29
C VAL A 161 -16.72 4.29 -16.48
N PRO A 162 -17.81 3.52 -16.30
CA PRO A 162 -18.92 3.96 -15.45
C PRO A 162 -18.47 4.15 -13.98
N ALA A 163 -18.73 5.34 -13.42
CA ALA A 163 -18.43 5.62 -12.01
C ALA A 163 -19.32 4.85 -11.02
N THR A 164 -20.33 4.12 -11.52
CA THR A 164 -21.21 3.23 -10.76
C THR A 164 -20.59 1.85 -10.48
N LEU A 165 -19.48 1.52 -11.14
CA LEU A 165 -18.75 0.30 -10.82
C LEU A 165 -18.28 0.31 -9.36
N PRO A 166 -18.22 -0.85 -8.68
CA PRO A 166 -17.74 -0.95 -7.31
C PRO A 166 -16.21 -0.87 -7.29
N ILE A 167 -15.64 0.23 -7.78
CA ILE A 167 -14.19 0.44 -7.85
C ILE A 167 -13.84 1.85 -7.37
N CYS A 168 -12.65 1.99 -6.80
CA CYS A 168 -12.04 3.28 -6.52
C CYS A 168 -10.75 3.44 -7.34
N ILE A 169 -10.41 4.68 -7.70
CA ILE A 169 -9.24 4.98 -8.51
C ILE A 169 -8.21 5.76 -7.70
N LEU A 170 -6.94 5.36 -7.80
CA LEU A 170 -5.77 6.11 -7.31
C LEU A 170 -4.88 6.46 -8.52
N LEU A 171 -4.71 7.75 -8.79
CA LEU A 171 -3.95 8.27 -9.94
C LEU A 171 -2.63 8.89 -9.48
N ALA A 172 -1.52 8.30 -9.92
CA ALA A 172 -0.19 8.90 -9.87
C ALA A 172 0.13 9.53 -11.23
N HIS A 173 0.41 10.83 -11.23
CA HIS A 173 0.68 11.55 -12.46
C HIS A 173 1.89 12.47 -12.33
N HIS A 174 2.91 12.26 -13.17
CA HIS A 174 4.03 13.19 -13.27
C HIS A 174 3.53 14.48 -13.91
N PHE A 175 3.28 15.49 -13.08
CA PHE A 175 2.74 16.77 -13.52
C PHE A 175 3.55 17.93 -12.97
N ASN A 176 3.43 19.08 -13.61
CA ASN A 176 3.98 20.31 -13.05
C ASN A 176 3.19 20.68 -11.79
N GLN A 177 3.89 20.88 -10.67
CA GLN A 177 3.29 21.28 -9.39
C GLN A 177 2.42 22.55 -9.52
N ALA A 178 2.80 23.50 -10.37
CA ALA A 178 2.02 24.71 -10.62
C ALA A 178 0.68 24.43 -11.31
N MET A 179 0.56 23.29 -12.00
CA MET A 179 -0.59 22.94 -12.83
C MET A 179 -1.43 21.82 -12.22
N ILE A 180 -0.96 21.09 -11.20
CA ILE A 180 -1.67 19.91 -10.67
C ILE A 180 -3.09 20.22 -10.19
N GLY A 181 -3.33 21.43 -9.66
CA GLY A 181 -4.66 21.88 -9.28
C GLY A 181 -5.67 21.93 -10.43
N THR A 182 -5.22 21.97 -11.69
CA THR A 182 -6.09 21.92 -12.87
C THR A 182 -6.48 20.50 -13.28
N LEU A 183 -5.70 19.50 -12.89
CA LEU A 183 -5.88 18.12 -13.33
C LEU A 183 -7.25 17.54 -12.92
N PRO A 184 -7.74 17.70 -11.68
CA PRO A 184 -9.11 17.27 -11.33
C PRO A 184 -10.19 17.85 -12.27
N ARG A 185 -10.03 19.11 -12.67
CA ARG A 185 -11.00 19.80 -13.55
C ARG A 185 -10.97 19.27 -14.98
N ILE A 186 -9.79 18.91 -15.47
CA ILE A 186 -9.62 18.29 -16.79
C ILE A 186 -10.26 16.90 -16.80
N LEU A 187 -10.00 16.11 -15.75
CA LEU A 187 -10.45 14.73 -15.65
C LEU A 187 -11.95 14.60 -15.36
N ASN A 188 -12.56 15.47 -14.56
CA ASN A 188 -14.01 15.42 -14.25
C ASN A 188 -14.93 15.84 -15.41
N ARG A 189 -14.38 16.31 -16.53
CA ARG A 189 -15.20 16.87 -17.60
C ARG A 189 -15.86 15.73 -18.39
N HIS A 190 -17.19 15.71 -18.48
CA HIS A 190 -17.97 14.73 -19.27
C HIS A 190 -18.00 13.30 -18.70
N ASN A 191 -17.73 13.12 -17.41
CA ASN A 191 -17.95 11.87 -16.69
C ASN A 191 -18.39 12.13 -15.25
N ASP A 192 -18.83 11.07 -14.57
CA ASP A 192 -19.39 11.14 -13.21
C ASP A 192 -18.35 10.85 -12.10
N TRP A 193 -17.07 10.71 -12.46
CA TRP A 193 -16.01 10.48 -11.48
C TRP A 193 -15.79 11.71 -10.62
N ARG A 194 -15.52 11.49 -9.32
CA ARG A 194 -15.11 12.55 -8.40
C ARG A 194 -13.58 12.58 -8.31
N CYS A 195 -12.94 13.28 -9.24
CA CYS A 195 -11.49 13.51 -9.19
C CYS A 195 -11.14 14.59 -8.17
N LYS A 196 -10.20 14.30 -7.26
CA LYS A 196 -9.67 15.26 -6.27
C LYS A 196 -8.24 14.91 -5.90
N ILE A 197 -7.43 15.93 -5.59
CA ILE A 197 -6.08 15.72 -5.03
C ILE A 197 -6.20 15.30 -3.57
N ILE A 198 -5.38 14.34 -3.15
CA ILE A 198 -5.32 13.93 -1.74
C ILE A 198 -4.71 15.07 -0.92
N ALA A 199 -5.52 15.65 -0.05
CA ALA A 199 -5.09 16.71 0.88
C ALA A 199 -4.97 16.24 2.35
N SER A 200 -5.56 15.07 2.67
CA SER A 200 -5.50 14.46 3.99
C SER A 200 -5.73 12.96 3.88
N SER A 201 -5.32 12.21 4.90
CA SER A 201 -5.57 10.77 4.99
C SER A 201 -7.08 10.49 5.00
N GLN A 202 -7.54 9.63 4.11
CA GLN A 202 -8.96 9.37 3.88
C GLN A 202 -9.21 7.92 3.42
N ARG A 203 -10.44 7.45 3.54
CA ARG A 203 -10.85 6.15 2.98
C ARG A 203 -11.04 6.27 1.47
N LEU A 204 -10.65 5.22 0.74
CA LEU A 204 -11.06 4.99 -0.63
C LEU A 204 -12.57 4.75 -0.70
N ARG A 205 -13.21 5.29 -1.73
CA ARG A 205 -14.65 5.21 -1.97
C ARG A 205 -14.93 4.95 -3.44
N ALA A 206 -16.03 4.26 -3.71
CA ALA A 206 -16.46 4.03 -5.09
C ALA A 206 -16.81 5.34 -5.81
N GLY A 207 -16.54 5.38 -7.11
CA GLY A 207 -16.76 6.57 -7.93
C GLY A 207 -15.84 7.76 -7.60
N GLU A 208 -14.78 7.56 -6.80
CA GLU A 208 -13.74 8.56 -6.58
C GLU A 208 -12.46 8.22 -7.36
N CYS A 209 -11.81 9.28 -7.87
CA CYS A 209 -10.47 9.23 -8.44
C CYS A 209 -9.55 10.15 -7.62
N LEU A 210 -8.74 9.54 -6.77
CA LEU A 210 -7.83 10.25 -5.88
C LEU A 210 -6.50 10.48 -6.58
N ILE A 211 -6.11 11.73 -6.73
CA ILE A 211 -4.85 12.13 -7.37
C ILE A 211 -3.79 12.29 -6.30
N VAL A 212 -2.68 11.57 -6.47
CA VAL A 212 -1.55 11.61 -5.56
C VAL A 212 -0.81 12.95 -5.68
N PRO A 213 -0.51 13.63 -4.57
CA PRO A 213 0.21 14.89 -4.59
C PRO A 213 1.70 14.69 -4.92
N ILE A 214 2.30 15.70 -5.54
CA ILE A 214 3.71 15.68 -5.98
C ILE A 214 4.68 15.95 -4.83
N ASP A 215 4.23 16.65 -3.79
CA ASP A 215 5.07 17.09 -2.67
C ASP A 215 5.06 16.10 -1.50
N LYS A 216 4.07 15.22 -1.38
CA LYS A 216 3.95 14.30 -0.24
C LYS A 216 3.74 12.86 -0.66
N GLN A 217 4.45 11.96 0.02
CA GLN A 217 4.29 10.52 -0.13
C GLN A 217 2.92 10.06 0.35
N VAL A 218 2.45 9.00 -0.29
CA VAL A 218 1.18 8.35 0.01
C VAL A 218 1.40 6.84 0.12
N VAL A 219 0.77 6.24 1.14
CA VAL A 219 0.70 4.77 1.29
C VAL A 219 -0.74 4.34 1.47
N CYS A 220 -1.06 3.11 1.08
CA CYS A 220 -2.36 2.50 1.33
C CYS A 220 -2.25 1.51 2.50
N ASP A 221 -3.34 1.33 3.24
CA ASP A 221 -3.46 0.25 4.22
C ASP A 221 -4.53 -0.78 3.81
N SER A 222 -4.46 -1.95 4.43
CA SER A 222 -5.38 -3.07 4.19
C SER A 222 -6.84 -2.78 4.59
N THR A 223 -7.13 -1.64 5.21
CA THR A 223 -8.51 -1.22 5.53
C THR A 223 -9.14 -0.37 4.44
N GLY A 224 -8.40 -0.10 3.35
CA GLY A 224 -8.82 0.77 2.27
C GLY A 224 -8.61 2.25 2.56
N ARG A 225 -7.67 2.62 3.44
CA ARG A 225 -7.29 4.02 3.65
C ARG A 225 -6.07 4.37 2.83
N VAL A 226 -6.12 5.58 2.29
CA VAL A 226 -4.95 6.28 1.75
C VAL A 226 -4.43 7.19 2.85
N ILE A 227 -3.15 7.02 3.21
CA ILE A 227 -2.48 7.75 4.28
C ILE A 227 -1.49 8.71 3.64
N LEU A 228 -1.69 10.00 3.87
CA LEU A 228 -0.77 11.05 3.48
C LEU A 228 0.36 11.13 4.50
N LEU A 229 1.59 10.93 4.06
CA LEU A 229 2.77 11.03 4.92
C LEU A 229 3.32 12.45 4.89
N ASP A 230 3.90 12.89 6.01
CA ASP A 230 4.63 14.16 6.06
C ASP A 230 6.09 13.96 5.62
N GLN A 231 6.25 13.41 4.41
CA GLN A 231 7.54 13.08 3.79
C GLN A 231 7.48 13.34 2.29
N ASP A 232 8.52 13.93 1.73
CA ASP A 232 8.65 14.15 0.28
C ASP A 232 8.97 12.85 -0.46
N TRP A 233 8.57 12.74 -1.72
CA TRP A 233 8.98 11.62 -2.58
C TRP A 233 10.50 11.56 -2.74
N HIS A 234 11.04 10.34 -2.67
CA HIS A 234 12.44 10.07 -2.96
C HIS A 234 12.65 9.76 -4.45
N GLY A 235 13.84 10.07 -4.96
CA GLY A 235 14.22 9.81 -6.35
C GLY A 235 13.86 10.93 -7.33
N GLU A 236 14.00 10.63 -8.62
CA GLU A 236 13.86 11.60 -9.71
C GLU A 236 12.40 11.86 -10.10
N TYR A 237 11.50 10.93 -9.78
CA TYR A 237 10.09 10.96 -10.15
C TYR A 237 9.20 11.33 -8.96
N LYS A 238 8.27 12.28 -9.18
CA LYS A 238 7.34 12.77 -8.16
C LYS A 238 5.94 12.97 -8.77
N PRO A 239 4.90 12.27 -8.27
CA PRO A 239 4.96 11.13 -7.36
C PRO A 239 5.68 9.93 -8.01
N ALA A 240 6.34 9.08 -7.22
CA ALA A 240 7.03 7.91 -7.75
C ALA A 240 6.03 6.79 -8.09
N ILE A 241 5.73 6.61 -9.37
CA ILE A 241 4.74 5.64 -9.86
C ILE A 241 5.14 4.23 -9.46
N GLY A 242 6.41 3.86 -9.61
CA GLY A 242 6.86 2.52 -9.23
C GLY A 242 6.71 2.21 -7.74
N GLN A 243 7.00 3.17 -6.87
CA GLN A 243 6.84 2.97 -5.44
C GLN A 243 5.36 2.80 -5.06
N LEU A 244 4.47 3.58 -5.67
CA LEU A 244 3.04 3.44 -5.47
C LEU A 244 2.52 2.10 -5.97
N LEU A 245 2.92 1.70 -7.18
CA LEU A 245 2.53 0.43 -7.80
C LEU A 245 2.92 -0.75 -6.90
N LYS A 246 4.16 -0.74 -6.39
CA LYS A 246 4.61 -1.74 -5.42
C LYS A 246 3.78 -1.70 -4.13
N ASN A 247 3.61 -0.53 -3.52
CA ASN A 247 2.92 -0.39 -2.25
C ASN A 247 1.44 -0.76 -2.33
N THR A 248 0.74 -0.38 -3.40
CA THR A 248 -0.66 -0.77 -3.63
C THR A 248 -0.75 -2.26 -3.91
N SER A 249 0.19 -2.83 -4.67
CA SER A 249 0.21 -4.27 -4.95
C SER A 249 0.41 -5.09 -3.69
N ASP A 250 1.30 -4.67 -2.80
CA ASP A 250 1.54 -5.37 -1.52
C ASP A 250 0.28 -5.35 -0.63
N VAL A 251 -0.58 -4.34 -0.77
CA VAL A 251 -1.77 -4.13 0.07
C VAL A 251 -3.02 -4.78 -0.53
N HIS A 252 -3.24 -4.63 -1.84
CA HIS A 252 -4.49 -5.00 -2.50
C HIS A 252 -4.39 -6.29 -3.33
N GLY A 253 -3.18 -6.75 -3.65
CA GLY A 253 -2.97 -8.03 -4.33
C GLY A 253 -3.85 -8.24 -5.56
N SER A 254 -4.63 -9.32 -5.58
CA SER A 254 -5.54 -9.68 -6.67
C SER A 254 -6.75 -8.75 -6.84
N GLU A 255 -7.01 -7.86 -5.88
CA GLU A 255 -8.04 -6.82 -5.97
C GLU A 255 -7.49 -5.53 -6.60
N LEU A 256 -6.21 -5.51 -6.98
CA LEU A 256 -5.57 -4.40 -7.67
C LEU A 256 -5.51 -4.60 -9.18
N ILE A 257 -5.88 -3.55 -9.89
CA ILE A 257 -5.68 -3.43 -11.34
C ILE A 257 -4.81 -2.21 -11.60
N ASN A 258 -3.61 -2.43 -12.10
CA ASN A 258 -2.66 -1.39 -12.47
C ASN A 258 -2.81 -1.09 -13.96
N ILE A 259 -2.91 0.19 -14.33
CA ILE A 259 -2.97 0.63 -15.72
C ILE A 259 -1.98 1.76 -15.93
N ILE A 260 -1.02 1.55 -16.84
CA ILE A 260 0.00 2.55 -17.17
C ILE A 260 -0.29 3.17 -18.53
N PHE A 261 -0.49 4.49 -18.54
CA PHE A 261 -0.77 5.29 -19.73
C PHE A 261 0.49 6.00 -20.26
N SER A 262 0.30 6.70 -21.38
CA SER A 262 1.28 7.57 -22.03
C SER A 262 2.15 8.34 -21.04
N GLY A 263 3.47 8.26 -21.26
CA GLY A 263 4.46 8.85 -20.38
C GLY A 263 5.90 8.68 -20.83
N MET A 264 6.74 9.62 -20.41
CA MET A 264 8.18 9.58 -20.64
C MET A 264 8.88 8.75 -19.56
N GLY A 265 9.92 8.02 -19.96
CA GLY A 265 10.78 7.27 -19.04
C GLY A 265 10.27 5.85 -18.80
N ASN A 266 10.67 5.27 -17.67
CA ASN A 266 10.40 3.88 -17.31
C ASN A 266 9.91 3.74 -15.86
N ASP A 267 9.50 4.83 -15.20
CA ASP A 267 9.03 4.75 -13.82
C ASP A 267 7.86 3.77 -13.71
N GLY A 268 7.98 2.81 -12.79
CA GLY A 268 7.08 1.67 -12.69
C GLY A 268 7.75 0.36 -13.03
N SER A 269 8.62 0.33 -14.05
CA SER A 269 9.19 -0.93 -14.55
C SER A 269 10.15 -1.59 -13.56
N GLN A 270 10.77 -0.81 -12.66
CA GLN A 270 11.78 -1.31 -11.73
C GLN A 270 11.25 -2.16 -10.56
N TYR A 271 9.93 -2.31 -10.42
CA TYR A 271 9.32 -3.10 -9.32
C TYR A 271 8.35 -4.17 -9.81
N LEU A 272 8.29 -4.44 -11.12
CA LEU A 272 7.26 -5.32 -11.69
C LEU A 272 7.48 -6.81 -11.36
N ASP A 273 8.73 -7.19 -11.11
CA ASP A 273 9.08 -8.50 -10.54
C ASP A 273 8.48 -8.69 -9.14
N LEU A 274 8.46 -7.62 -8.32
CA LEU A 274 7.96 -7.66 -6.95
C LEU A 274 6.44 -7.72 -6.86
N ILE A 275 5.71 -7.27 -7.89
CA ILE A 275 4.23 -7.28 -7.87
C ILE A 275 3.64 -8.57 -8.46
N GLN A 276 4.43 -9.35 -9.20
CA GLN A 276 3.93 -10.52 -9.91
C GLN A 276 3.37 -11.58 -8.94
N ASP A 277 4.08 -11.80 -7.83
CA ASP A 277 3.66 -12.73 -6.78
C ASP A 277 2.33 -12.34 -6.10
N ASN A 278 1.95 -11.07 -6.18
CA ASN A 278 0.76 -10.55 -5.53
C ASN A 278 -0.54 -10.81 -6.32
N ASN A 279 -0.45 -11.38 -7.53
CA ASN A 279 -1.57 -11.66 -8.44
C ASN A 279 -2.38 -10.42 -8.87
N SER A 280 -1.78 -9.23 -8.80
CA SER A 280 -2.39 -8.00 -9.33
C SER A 280 -2.42 -8.02 -10.87
N GLN A 281 -3.37 -7.31 -11.47
CA GLN A 281 -3.38 -7.11 -12.92
C GLN A 281 -2.47 -5.95 -13.29
N LEU A 282 -1.79 -6.06 -14.44
CA LEU A 282 -0.98 -4.98 -15.01
C LEU A 282 -1.30 -4.81 -16.48
N TRP A 283 -1.87 -3.67 -16.85
CA TRP A 283 -2.23 -3.31 -18.21
C TRP A 283 -1.49 -2.06 -18.65
N ALA A 284 -1.33 -1.89 -19.95
CA ALA A 284 -0.67 -0.73 -20.53
C ALA A 284 -1.46 -0.13 -21.70
N GLN A 285 -1.38 1.18 -21.87
CA GLN A 285 -1.82 1.83 -23.09
C GLN A 285 -0.97 1.34 -24.27
N ASP A 286 -1.60 1.10 -25.41
CA ASP A 286 -0.91 0.80 -26.66
C ASP A 286 0.12 1.93 -26.97
N PRO A 287 1.42 1.62 -27.05
CA PRO A 287 2.45 2.61 -27.34
C PRO A 287 2.22 3.33 -28.67
N SER A 288 1.64 2.67 -29.68
CA SER A 288 1.34 3.27 -30.98
C SER A 288 0.24 4.35 -30.93
N LEU A 289 -0.60 4.31 -29.88
CA LEU A 289 -1.67 5.28 -29.62
C LEU A 289 -1.30 6.28 -28.51
N SER A 290 -0.08 6.19 -27.98
CA SER A 290 0.40 7.03 -26.88
C SER A 290 1.07 8.31 -27.42
N ALA A 291 0.82 9.45 -26.79
CA ALA A 291 1.53 10.68 -27.13
C ALA A 291 3.03 10.59 -26.78
N CYS A 292 3.35 9.84 -25.72
CA CYS A 292 4.70 9.45 -25.36
C CYS A 292 4.73 7.94 -25.03
N PRO A 293 5.33 7.11 -25.89
CA PRO A 293 5.22 5.65 -25.79
C PRO A 293 6.16 5.00 -24.78
N SER A 294 7.20 5.70 -24.31
CA SER A 294 8.32 5.03 -23.60
C SER A 294 7.90 4.32 -22.32
N GLN A 295 7.02 4.92 -21.51
CA GLN A 295 6.62 4.34 -20.23
C GLN A 295 5.72 3.11 -20.42
N PRO A 296 4.64 3.15 -21.22
CA PRO A 296 3.88 1.94 -21.57
C PRO A 296 4.74 0.86 -22.23
N GLN A 297 5.67 1.22 -23.12
CA GLN A 297 6.57 0.26 -23.74
C GLN A 297 7.46 -0.44 -22.71
N ALA A 298 8.01 0.29 -21.73
CA ALA A 298 8.81 -0.30 -20.65
C ALA A 298 8.01 -1.30 -19.80
N ILE A 299 6.70 -1.07 -19.60
CA ILE A 299 5.81 -2.02 -18.92
C ILE A 299 5.60 -3.27 -19.76
N ILE A 300 5.43 -3.13 -21.08
CA ILE A 300 5.26 -4.26 -22.00
C ILE A 300 6.55 -5.10 -22.07
N ASP A 301 7.69 -4.45 -22.23
CA ASP A 301 9.01 -5.08 -22.36
C ASP A 301 9.42 -5.87 -21.09
N SER A 302 8.79 -5.58 -19.95
CA SER A 302 9.00 -6.33 -18.70
C SER A 302 8.47 -7.77 -18.76
N GLY A 303 7.56 -8.08 -19.68
CA GLY A 303 6.92 -9.39 -19.79
C GLY A 303 5.76 -9.63 -18.80
N TYR A 304 5.47 -8.69 -17.89
CA TYR A 304 4.40 -8.83 -16.88
C TYR A 304 3.05 -8.23 -17.32
N CYS A 305 3.02 -7.50 -18.43
CA CYS A 305 1.80 -6.85 -18.92
C CYS A 305 0.78 -7.88 -19.42
N ASN A 306 -0.41 -7.92 -18.81
CA ASN A 306 -1.47 -8.87 -19.12
C ASN A 306 -2.40 -8.41 -20.26
N PHE A 307 -2.44 -7.10 -20.53
CA PHE A 307 -3.32 -6.54 -21.56
C PHE A 307 -2.78 -5.20 -22.07
N VAL A 308 -2.86 -5.00 -23.38
CA VAL A 308 -2.46 -3.77 -24.07
C VAL A 308 -3.64 -3.32 -24.94
N GLY A 309 -3.96 -2.03 -24.90
CA GLY A 309 -5.04 -1.47 -25.72
C GLY A 309 -5.12 0.05 -25.68
N SER A 310 -6.05 0.62 -26.46
CA SER A 310 -6.37 2.06 -26.36
C SER A 310 -6.96 2.39 -24.97
N PRO A 311 -7.01 3.67 -24.55
CA PRO A 311 -7.71 4.05 -23.32
C PRO A 311 -9.17 3.55 -23.27
N THR A 312 -9.85 3.55 -24.42
CA THR A 312 -11.20 3.00 -24.57
C THR A 312 -11.22 1.47 -24.40
N ASP A 313 -10.26 0.74 -24.98
CA ASP A 313 -10.17 -0.72 -24.82
C ASP A 313 -9.84 -1.12 -23.38
N LEU A 314 -8.97 -0.35 -22.71
CA LEU A 314 -8.64 -0.52 -21.30
C LEU A 314 -9.87 -0.32 -20.41
N ALA A 315 -10.68 0.69 -20.69
CA ALA A 315 -11.93 0.96 -19.97
C ALA A 315 -12.95 -0.17 -20.15
N LYS A 316 -13.09 -0.66 -21.39
CA LYS A 316 -13.94 -1.81 -21.70
C LYS A 316 -13.45 -3.06 -20.98
N LYS A 317 -12.15 -3.37 -21.06
CA LYS A 317 -11.54 -4.51 -20.40
C LYS A 317 -11.73 -4.46 -18.89
N LEU A 318 -11.63 -3.28 -18.28
CA LEU A 318 -11.93 -3.07 -16.86
C LEU A 318 -13.39 -3.44 -16.56
N THR A 319 -14.33 -2.87 -17.31
CA THR A 319 -15.77 -3.12 -17.10
C THR A 319 -16.10 -4.61 -17.20
N ASP A 320 -15.59 -5.29 -18.23
CA ASP A 320 -15.79 -6.72 -18.44
C ASP A 320 -15.17 -7.54 -17.28
N TYR A 321 -13.93 -7.21 -16.89
CA TYR A 321 -13.21 -7.91 -15.81
C TYR A 321 -13.96 -7.85 -14.46
N ILE A 322 -14.55 -6.70 -14.15
CA ILE A 322 -15.32 -6.48 -12.92
C ILE A 322 -16.68 -7.20 -13.01
N GLY A 323 -17.34 -7.15 -14.17
CA GLY A 323 -18.63 -7.82 -14.40
C GLY A 323 -18.54 -9.35 -14.26
N GLU A 324 -17.58 -9.98 -14.95
CA GLU A 324 -17.36 -11.44 -14.90
C GLU A 324 -17.13 -11.96 -13.47
N ARG A 325 -16.51 -11.15 -12.62
CA ARG A 325 -16.19 -11.51 -11.23
C ARG A 325 -17.31 -11.20 -10.25
N ALA A 326 -18.23 -10.29 -10.56
CA ALA A 326 -19.44 -10.10 -9.78
C ALA A 326 -20.36 -11.33 -9.89
N ASP A 327 -20.46 -11.91 -11.09
CA ASP A 327 -21.33 -13.06 -11.36
C ASP A 327 -20.80 -14.36 -10.72
N SER A 328 -19.47 -14.52 -10.64
CA SER A 328 -18.83 -15.70 -10.05
C SER A 328 -18.92 -15.78 -8.52
N HIS A 329 -19.14 -14.65 -7.83
CA HIS A 329 -19.36 -14.61 -6.38
C HIS A 329 -20.85 -14.75 -5.99
N SER A 330 -21.74 -14.84 -6.99
CA SER A 330 -23.20 -14.95 -6.80
C SER A 330 -23.71 -16.40 -6.82
N HIS A 331 -22.81 -17.38 -6.97
CA HIS A 331 -23.11 -18.82 -7.05
C HIS A 331 -22.36 -19.59 -5.96
#